data_AF-A0A8T4FEM0-F1
#
_entry.id   AF-A0A8T4FEM0-F1
#
_cell.length_a   1.000
_cell.length_b   1.000
_cell.length_c   1.000
_cell.angle_alpha   90.00
_cell.angle_beta   90.00
_cell.angle_gamma   90.00
#
_symmetry.space_group_name_H-M   'P 1'
#
loop_
_entity.id
_entity.type
_entity.pdbx_description
1 polymer ?
#
loop_
_entity_poly.entity_id
_entity_poly.type
_entity_poly.pdbx_seq_one_letter_code
_entity_poly.pdbx_strand_id
1 'polypeptide(L)' 'MDEQVLTELREAAAAYREAPVRLRAAIVEAAKQGSTDAEIANAIDLTYGPDYIGRVVRAAGVSRPRGRRPASD' A
#
# COMPACT_ATOMS: atom_id res chain seq x y z
N MET A 1 -4.71 -33.35 13.59
CA MET A 1 -3.99 -32.07 13.76
C MET A 1 -4.47 -31.48 15.06
N ASP A 2 -3.56 -30.99 15.89
CA ASP A 2 -3.89 -30.37 17.18
C ASP A 2 -4.85 -29.19 16.96
N GLU A 3 -5.80 -29.00 17.87
CA GLU A 3 -6.76 -27.90 17.87
C GLU A 3 -6.06 -26.54 18.00
N GLN A 4 -4.95 -26.49 18.74
CA GLN A 4 -4.11 -25.28 18.86
C GLN A 4 -3.51 -24.92 17.50
N VAL A 5 -2.88 -25.89 16.82
CA VAL A 5 -2.31 -25.71 15.48
C VAL A 5 -3.38 -25.31 14.46
N LEU A 6 -4.57 -25.91 14.53
CA LEU A 6 -5.71 -25.54 13.68
C LEU A 6 -6.12 -24.07 13.88
N THR A 7 -6.10 -23.58 15.12
CA THR A 7 -6.47 -22.20 15.46
C THR A 7 -5.42 -21.22 14.96
N GLU A 8 -4.14 -21.47 15.22
CA GLU A 8 -3.04 -20.64 14.74
C GLU A 8 -3.04 -20.51 13.22
N LEU A 9 -3.28 -21.60 12.49
CA LEU A 9 -3.37 -21.58 11.03
C LEU A 9 -4.54 -20.73 10.53
N ARG A 10 -5.70 -20.78 11.21
CA ARG A 10 -6.87 -19.97 10.83
C ARG A 10 -6.63 -18.49 11.07
N GLU A 11 -6.00 -18.13 12.18
CA GLU A 11 -5.65 -16.76 12.52
C GLU A 11 -4.59 -16.20 11.55
N ALA A 12 -3.53 -16.96 11.27
CA ALA A 12 -2.53 -16.59 10.29
C ALA A 12 -3.14 -16.39 8.90
N ALA A 13 -4.05 -17.28 8.48
CA ALA A 13 -4.75 -17.14 7.22
C ALA A 13 -5.68 -15.92 7.19
N ALA A 14 -6.34 -15.58 8.29
CA ALA A 14 -7.15 -14.37 8.41
C ALA A 14 -6.29 -13.11 8.31
N ALA A 15 -5.19 -13.04 9.07
CA ALA A 15 -4.25 -11.93 9.05
C ALA A 15 -3.66 -11.72 7.64
N TYR A 16 -3.27 -12.80 6.97
CA TYR A 16 -2.75 -12.76 5.60
C TYR A 16 -3.79 -12.24 4.60
N ARG A 17 -5.08 -12.63 4.73
CA ARG A 17 -6.15 -12.11 3.86
C ARG A 17 -6.41 -10.62 4.07
N GLU A 18 -6.30 -10.14 5.30
CA GLU A 18 -6.57 -8.74 5.65
C GLU A 18 -5.40 -7.80 5.36
N ALA A 19 -4.16 -8.28 5.45
CA ALA A 19 -2.97 -7.47 5.31
C ALA A 19 -2.91 -6.66 3.99
N PRO A 20 -3.20 -7.22 2.80
CA PRO A 20 -3.22 -6.46 1.56
C PRO A 20 -4.27 -5.35 1.54
N VAL A 21 -5.42 -5.56 2.18
CA VAL A 21 -6.50 -4.56 2.25
C VAL A 21 -6.06 -3.39 3.12
N ARG A 22 -5.51 -3.68 4.30
CA ARG A 22 -4.98 -2.67 5.22
C ARG A 22 -3.83 -1.88 4.59
N LEU A 23 -2.92 -2.56 3.90
CA LEU A 23 -1.79 -1.92 3.21
C LEU A 23 -2.25 -0.96 2.10
N ARG A 24 -3.23 -1.37 1.28
CA ARG A 24 -3.79 -0.49 0.24
C ARG A 24 -4.47 0.74 0.82
N ALA A 25 -5.18 0.59 1.94
CA ALA A 25 -5.78 1.72 2.63
C ALA A 25 -4.69 2.71 3.12
N ALA A 26 -3.62 2.21 3.73
CA ALA A 26 -2.49 3.03 4.17
C ALA A 26 -1.80 3.76 3.00
N ILE A 27 -1.62 3.08 1.85
CA ILE A 27 -1.12 3.69 0.61
C ILE A 27 -1.98 4.87 0.18
N VAL A 28 -3.31 4.69 0.18
CA VAL A 28 -4.26 5.74 -0.22
C VAL A 28 -4.21 6.93 0.75
N GLU A 29 -4.15 6.69 2.06
CA GLU A 29 -4.02 7.76 3.05
C GLU A 29 -2.70 8.53 2.93
N ALA A 30 -1.58 7.84 2.73
CA ALA A 30 -0.29 8.50 2.50
C ALA A 30 -0.32 9.37 1.23
N ALA A 31 -0.98 8.89 0.17
CA ALA A 31 -1.15 9.65 -1.06
C ALA A 31 -2.04 10.89 -0.87
N LYS A 32 -3.11 10.81 -0.06
CA LYS A 32 -3.95 11.97 0.31
C LYS A 32 -3.17 13.02 1.08
N GLN A 33 -2.20 12.60 1.88
CA GLN A 33 -1.29 13.50 2.62
C GLN A 33 -0.17 14.10 1.74
N GLY A 34 -0.13 13.75 0.45
CA GLY A 34 0.81 14.32 -0.52
C GLY A 34 2.05 13.47 -0.80
N SER A 35 2.16 12.27 -0.23
CA SER A 35 3.30 11.38 -0.50
C SER A 35 3.29 10.88 -1.95
N THR A 36 4.47 10.85 -2.56
CA THR A 36 4.71 10.32 -3.91
C THR A 36 4.71 8.79 -3.94
N ASP A 37 4.54 8.20 -5.13
CA ASP A 37 4.59 6.74 -5.28
C ASP A 37 5.92 6.13 -4.85
N ALA A 38 7.02 6.85 -5.08
CA ALA A 38 8.37 6.40 -4.70
C ALA A 38 8.57 6.44 -3.17
N GLU A 39 8.13 7.51 -2.51
CA GLU A 39 8.20 7.61 -1.04
C GLU A 39 7.37 6.52 -0.37
N ILE A 40 6.15 6.28 -0.87
CA ILE A 40 5.29 5.21 -0.35
C ILE A 40 5.93 3.84 -0.62
N ALA A 41 6.49 3.60 -1.81
CA ALA A 41 7.16 2.34 -2.12
C ALA A 41 8.32 2.05 -1.16
N ASN A 42 9.14 3.06 -0.88
CA ASN A 42 10.25 2.94 0.07
C ASN A 42 9.75 2.71 1.49
N ALA A 43 8.67 3.38 1.92
CA ALA A 43 8.11 3.23 3.26
C ALA A 43 7.50 1.84 3.53
N ILE A 44 7.16 1.09 2.49
CA ILE A 44 6.62 -0.27 2.59
C ILE A 44 7.65 -1.33 2.19
N ASP A 45 8.94 -0.99 2.26
CA ASP A 45 10.08 -1.86 1.91
C ASP A 45 9.94 -2.49 0.51
N LEU A 46 9.42 -1.72 -0.46
CA LEU A 46 9.16 -2.16 -1.83
C LEU A 46 8.25 -3.40 -1.94
N THR A 47 7.44 -3.69 -0.92
CA THR A 47 6.39 -4.73 -0.97
C THR A 47 5.53 -4.57 -2.22
N TYR A 48 5.26 -3.31 -2.62
CA TYR A 48 4.77 -2.97 -3.94
C TYR A 48 5.64 -1.91 -4.58
N GLY A 49 5.87 -2.06 -5.89
CA GLY A 49 6.59 -1.06 -6.68
C GLY A 49 5.79 0.23 -6.90
N PRO A 50 6.46 1.34 -7.23
CA PRO A 50 5.82 2.64 -7.46
C PRO A 50 4.68 2.60 -8.49
N ASP A 51 4.81 1.81 -9.56
CA ASP A 51 3.77 1.69 -10.60
C ASP A 51 2.47 1.08 -10.08
N TYR A 52 2.60 0.08 -9.20
CA TYR A 52 1.46 -0.56 -8.57
C TYR A 52 0.76 0.40 -7.62
N ILE A 53 1.54 1.11 -6.80
CA ILE A 53 1.04 2.13 -5.87
C ILE A 53 0.28 3.21 -6.64
N GLY A 54 0.86 3.73 -7.72
CA GLY A 54 0.19 4.72 -8.57
C GLY A 54 -1.12 4.20 -9.15
N ARG A 55 -1.22 2.91 -9.48
CA ARG A 55 -2.47 2.28 -9.91
C ARG A 55 -3.51 2.23 -8.80
N VAL A 56 -3.12 1.85 -7.57
CA VAL A 56 -4.01 1.82 -6.39
C VAL A 56 -4.54 3.21 -6.09
N VAL A 57 -3.67 4.23 -6.09
CA VAL A 57 -4.05 5.62 -5.81
C VAL A 57 -5.00 6.17 -6.88
N ARG A 58 -4.74 5.89 -8.17
CA ARG A 58 -5.66 6.26 -9.27
C ARG A 58 -7.02 5.57 -9.14
N ALA A 59 -7.04 4.28 -8.80
CA ALA A 59 -8.28 3.53 -8.61
C ALA A 59 -9.10 4.07 -7.42
N ALA A 60 -8.43 4.63 -6.41
CA ALA A 60 -9.07 5.29 -5.26
C ALA A 60 -9.55 6.73 -5.55
N GLY A 61 -9.34 7.26 -6.76
CA GLY A 61 -9.80 8.60 -7.14
C GLY A 61 -9.07 9.75 -6.42
N VAL A 62 -7.92 9.48 -5.78
CA VAL A 62 -7.15 10.53 -5.10
C VAL A 62 -6.55 11.45 -6.16
N SER A 63 -7.08 12.67 -6.22
CA SER A 63 -6.50 13.74 -7.03
C SER A 63 -5.18 14.15 -6.41
N ARG A 64 -4.08 13.80 -7.06
CA ARG A 64 -2.78 14.34 -6.68
C ARG A 64 -2.58 15.69 -7.35
N PRO A 65 -2.03 16.69 -6.64
CA PRO A 65 -1.60 17.92 -7.29
C PRO A 65 -0.64 17.54 -8.43
N ARG A 66 -0.97 17.96 -9.65
CA ARG A 66 -0.06 17.84 -10.79
C ARG A 66 1.16 18.72 -10.51
N GLY A 67 2.24 18.13 -10.03
CA GLY A 67 3.54 18.80 -9.86
C GLY A 67 4.53 17.77 -9.32
N ARG A 68 5.77 17.68 -9.80
CA ARG A 68 6.70 18.75 -10.14
C ARG A 68 7.61 18.16 -11.23
N ARG A 69 7.57 18.65 -12.48
CA ARG A 69 8.73 18.41 -13.35
C ARG A 69 9.91 19.09 -12.65
N PRO A 70 11.07 18.43 -12.50
CA PRO A 70 12.26 19.15 -12.09
C PRO A 70 12.41 20.30 -13.08
N ALA A 71 12.53 21.53 -12.59
CA ALA A 71 13.05 22.60 -13.43
C ALA A 71 14.45 22.15 -13.82
N SER A 72 14.61 21.76 -15.09
CA SER A 72 15.94 21.67 -15.68
C SER A 72 16.49 23.09 -15.68
N ASP A 73 17.49 23.33 -14.83
CA ASP A 73 18.42 24.46 -14.97
C ASP A 73 19.53 24.03 -15.93
#